data_AF-A0A2X2WDD2-F1
#
_entry.id   AF-A0A2X2WDD2-F1
#
_cell.length_a   1.000
_cell.length_b   1.000
_cell.length_c   1.000
_cell.angle_alpha   90.00
_cell.angle_beta   90.00
_cell.angle_gamma   90.00
#
_symmetry.space_group_name_H-M   'P 1'
#
loop_
_entity.id
_entity.type
_entity.pdbx_description
1 polymer ?
#
loop_
_entity_poly.entity_id
_entity_poly.type
_entity_poly.pdbx_seq_one_letter_code
_entity_poly.pdbx_strand_id
1 'polypeptide(L)'
;MDDYLKQFREMISLRGLTDHTVMSYSTYIRVYLDYLANILHKLPEDVSWVELRDFIRWLQKEKNLSDRTINAAISQLRFFTIYVLHKPWDSSHRAGLIRISHLSLRRRMSGNLYLPCPT
;
A
#
# COMPACT_ATOMS: atom_id res chain seq x y z
N MET A 1 -11.18 -1.35 -14.60
CA MET A 1 -10.16 -1.56 -13.53
C MET A 1 -9.29 -2.79 -13.82
N ASP A 2 -9.84 -3.86 -14.40
CA ASP A 2 -9.11 -5.10 -14.71
C ASP A 2 -7.96 -4.95 -15.70
N ASP A 3 -8.04 -3.96 -16.60
CA ASP A 3 -6.99 -3.67 -17.58
C ASP A 3 -5.66 -3.29 -16.92
N TYR A 4 -5.71 -2.41 -15.90
CA TYR A 4 -4.54 -2.07 -15.09
C TYR A 4 -3.93 -3.27 -14.35
N LEU A 5 -4.78 -4.18 -13.85
CA LEU A 5 -4.32 -5.39 -13.18
C LEU A 5 -3.66 -6.36 -14.17
N LYS A 6 -4.16 -6.42 -15.42
CA LYS A 6 -3.57 -7.22 -16.49
C LYS A 6 -2.20 -6.68 -16.89
N GLN A 7 -2.10 -5.37 -17.15
CA GLN A 7 -0.83 -4.70 -17.46
C GLN A 7 0.19 -4.87 -16.32
N PHE A 8 -0.25 -4.73 -15.06
CA PHE A 8 0.62 -4.94 -13.90
C PHE A 8 1.17 -6.38 -13.84
N ARG A 9 0.32 -7.39 -14.09
CA ARG A 9 0.75 -8.80 -14.12
C ARG A 9 1.74 -9.06 -15.25
N GLU A 10 1.51 -8.50 -16.44
CA GLU A 10 2.42 -8.61 -17.57
C GLU A 10 3.79 -8.01 -17.25
N MET A 11 3.83 -6.79 -16.68
CA MET A 11 5.07 -6.13 -16.26
C MET A 11 5.83 -6.90 -15.16
N ILE A 12 5.12 -7.61 -14.29
CA ILE A 12 5.73 -8.46 -13.26
C ILE A 12 6.29 -9.75 -13.87
N SER A 13 5.55 -10.40 -14.78
CA SER A 13 6.01 -11.60 -15.47
C SER A 13 7.27 -11.33 -16.29
N LEU A 14 7.39 -10.15 -16.91
CA LEU A 14 8.59 -9.72 -17.63
C LEU A 14 9.85 -9.61 -16.74
N ARG A 15 9.68 -9.53 -15.41
CA ARG A 15 10.79 -9.48 -14.45
C ARG A 15 11.24 -10.84 -13.92
N GLY A 16 10.57 -11.93 -14.30
CA GLY A 16 10.88 -13.27 -13.80
C GLY A 16 10.64 -13.44 -12.30
N LEU A 17 9.67 -12.69 -11.73
CA LEU A 17 9.24 -12.87 -10.34
C LEU A 17 8.46 -14.18 -10.19
N THR A 18 8.60 -14.85 -9.05
CA THR A 18 7.90 -16.12 -8.78
C THR A 18 6.38 -15.91 -8.66
N ASP A 19 5.58 -16.91 -9.04
CA ASP A 19 4.12 -16.85 -9.06
C ASP A 19 3.51 -16.43 -7.71
N HIS A 20 4.13 -16.88 -6.62
CA HIS A 20 3.71 -16.53 -5.26
C HIS A 20 3.87 -15.02 -4.98
N THR A 21 4.93 -14.39 -5.50
CA THR A 21 5.12 -12.94 -5.40
C THR A 21 4.12 -12.20 -6.27
N VAL A 22 3.82 -12.70 -7.47
CA VAL A 22 2.81 -12.11 -8.38
C VAL A 22 1.42 -12.10 -7.75
N MET A 23 1.02 -13.21 -7.12
CA MET A 23 -0.26 -13.34 -6.42
C MET A 23 -0.38 -12.37 -5.24
N SER A 24 0.67 -12.31 -4.39
CA SER A 24 0.71 -11.38 -3.27
C SER A 24 0.63 -9.93 -3.74
N TYR A 25 1.32 -9.58 -4.82
CA TYR A 25 1.37 -8.22 -5.36
C TYR A 25 0.04 -7.82 -5.99
N SER A 26 -0.58 -8.73 -6.74
CA SER A 26 -1.89 -8.51 -7.36
C SER A 26 -2.98 -8.27 -6.31
N THR A 27 -2.86 -8.86 -5.12
CA THR A 27 -3.85 -8.72 -4.05
C THR A 27 -3.96 -7.28 -3.56
N TYR A 28 -2.84 -6.62 -3.24
CA TYR A 28 -2.87 -5.25 -2.73
C TYR A 28 -3.19 -4.22 -3.81
N ILE A 29 -2.73 -4.44 -5.05
CA ILE A 29 -3.15 -3.59 -6.17
C ILE A 29 -4.66 -3.73 -6.42
N ARG A 30 -5.23 -4.92 -6.31
CA ARG A 30 -6.68 -5.10 -6.44
C ARG A 30 -7.44 -4.34 -5.35
N VAL A 31 -6.97 -4.40 -4.10
CA VAL A 31 -7.56 -3.63 -2.99
C VAL A 31 -7.43 -2.13 -3.21
N TYR A 32 -6.30 -1.68 -3.75
CA TYR A 32 -6.11 -0.27 -4.11
C TYR A 32 -7.08 0.19 -5.19
N LEU A 33 -7.21 -0.57 -6.28
CA LEU A 33 -8.15 -0.26 -7.35
C LEU A 33 -9.60 -0.27 -6.85
N ASP A 34 -9.96 -1.22 -5.98
CA ASP A 34 -11.28 -1.29 -5.36
C ASP A 34 -11.57 -0.05 -4.47
N TYR A 35 -10.59 0.38 -3.67
CA TYR A 35 -10.66 1.60 -2.87
C TYR A 35 -10.89 2.84 -3.76
N LEU A 36 -10.19 2.91 -4.90
CA LEU A 36 -10.39 4.00 -5.85
C LEU A 36 -11.76 3.99 -6.52
N ALA A 37 -12.28 2.81 -6.89
CA ALA A 37 -13.60 2.69 -7.52
C ALA A 37 -14.75 2.97 -6.55
N ASN A 38 -14.66 2.45 -5.33
CA ASN A 38 -15.78 2.42 -4.38
C ASN A 38 -15.81 3.60 -3.39
N ILE A 39 -14.64 4.18 -3.08
CA ILE A 39 -14.54 5.24 -2.05
C ILE A 39 -14.20 6.58 -2.69
N LEU A 40 -13.18 6.63 -3.55
CA LEU A 40 -12.76 7.90 -4.18
C LEU A 40 -13.49 8.21 -5.49
N HIS A 41 -14.04 7.20 -6.15
CA HIS A 41 -14.59 7.28 -7.51
C HIS A 41 -13.64 7.97 -8.51
N LYS A 42 -12.34 7.62 -8.45
CA LYS A 42 -11.29 8.20 -9.28
C LYS A 42 -10.49 7.15 -10.05
N LEU A 43 -9.88 7.58 -11.16
CA LEU A 43 -8.92 6.77 -11.87
C LEU A 43 -7.57 6.76 -11.14
N PRO A 44 -6.79 5.66 -11.25
CA PRO A 44 -5.48 5.56 -10.61
C PRO A 44 -4.51 6.68 -11.02
N GLU A 45 -4.70 7.23 -12.21
CA GLU A 45 -3.92 8.34 -12.75
C GLU A 45 -4.22 9.66 -12.03
N ASP A 46 -5.45 9.90 -11.60
CA ASP A 46 -5.86 11.17 -10.99
C ASP A 46 -5.63 11.22 -9.48
N VAL A 47 -5.06 10.16 -8.92
CA VAL A 47 -4.82 10.03 -7.47
C VAL A 47 -3.71 10.97 -7.05
N SER A 48 -4.05 11.87 -6.13
CA SER A 48 -3.08 12.74 -5.49
C SER A 48 -2.26 11.98 -4.44
N TRP A 49 -1.10 12.54 -4.10
CA TRP A 49 -0.25 12.01 -3.04
C TRP A 49 -0.94 11.91 -1.67
N VAL A 50 -1.86 12.85 -1.39
CA VAL A 50 -2.61 12.87 -0.13
C VAL A 50 -3.53 11.65 -0.06
N GLU A 51 -4.27 11.38 -1.13
CA GLU A 51 -5.19 10.25 -1.22
C GLU A 51 -4.46 8.91 -1.15
N LEU A 52 -3.25 8.81 -1.73
CA LEU A 52 -2.43 7.61 -1.63
C LEU A 52 -1.92 7.37 -0.19
N ARG A 53 -1.62 8.43 0.58
CA ARG A 53 -1.31 8.31 2.02
C ARG A 53 -2.54 7.85 2.81
N ASP A 54 -3.71 8.38 2.48
CA ASP A 54 -4.94 8.01 3.18
C ASP A 54 -5.36 6.58 2.88
N PHE A 55 -5.15 6.10 1.65
CA PHE A 55 -5.25 4.68 1.31
C PHE A 55 -4.36 3.81 2.20
N ILE A 56 -3.07 4.15 2.36
CA ILE A 56 -2.15 3.35 3.19
C ILE A 56 -2.58 3.34 4.67
N ARG A 57 -3.07 4.46 5.19
CA ARG A 57 -3.63 4.54 6.55
C ARG A 57 -4.88 3.69 6.70
N TRP A 58 -5.79 3.76 5.73
CA TRP A 58 -6.99 2.94 5.70
C TRP A 58 -6.64 1.46 5.63
N LEU A 59 -5.73 1.07 4.73
CA LEU A 59 -5.28 -0.31 4.57
C LEU A 59 -4.66 -0.87 5.85
N GLN A 60 -3.85 -0.06 6.55
CA GLN A 60 -3.26 -0.46 7.83
C GLN A 60 -4.31 -0.66 8.92
N LYS A 61 -5.32 0.23 8.99
CA LYS A 61 -6.39 0.15 9.99
C LYS A 61 -7.34 -1.01 9.72
N GLU A 62 -7.78 -1.18 8.47
CA GLU A 62 -8.81 -2.15 8.09
C GLU A 62 -8.31 -3.59 8.14
N LYS A 63 -7.05 -3.82 7.74
CA LYS A 63 -6.46 -5.16 7.63
C LYS A 63 -5.51 -5.49 8.78
N ASN A 64 -5.33 -4.58 9.75
CA ASN A 64 -4.44 -4.73 10.91
C ASN A 64 -3.03 -5.25 10.55
N LEU A 65 -2.51 -4.79 9.40
CA LEU A 65 -1.29 -5.33 8.79
C LEU A 65 -0.03 -4.89 9.53
N SER A 66 0.98 -5.76 9.48
CA SER A 66 2.32 -5.42 9.98
C SER A 66 3.00 -4.35 9.11
N ASP A 67 3.93 -3.60 9.68
CA ASP A 67 4.70 -2.58 8.95
C ASP A 67 5.50 -3.18 7.79
N ARG A 68 5.97 -4.44 7.94
CA ARG A 68 6.63 -5.16 6.85
C ARG A 68 5.69 -5.37 5.67
N THR A 69 4.44 -5.72 5.93
CA THR A 69 3.41 -5.90 4.89
C THR A 69 3.03 -4.57 4.25
N ILE A 70 2.89 -3.50 5.03
CA ILE A 70 2.63 -2.15 4.50
C ILE A 70 3.79 -1.66 3.63
N ASN A 71 5.04 -1.89 4.04
CA ASN A 71 6.21 -1.54 3.23
C ASN A 71 6.26 -2.35 1.92
N ALA A 72 5.80 -3.60 1.93
CA ALA A 72 5.64 -4.39 0.71
C ALA A 72 4.57 -3.77 -0.21
N ALA A 73 3.40 -3.41 0.33
CA ALA A 73 2.33 -2.74 -0.42
C ALA A 73 2.79 -1.39 -1.00
N ILE A 74 3.53 -0.58 -0.24
CA ILE A 74 4.12 0.68 -0.72
C ILE A 74 5.08 0.42 -1.89
N SER A 75 5.91 -0.62 -1.80
CA SER A 75 6.84 -0.99 -2.87
C SER A 75 6.11 -1.43 -4.14
N GLN A 76 4.98 -2.13 -3.99
CA GLN A 76 4.13 -2.54 -5.10
C GLN A 76 3.42 -1.34 -5.74
N LEU A 77 2.89 -0.41 -4.94
CA LEU A 77 2.29 0.83 -5.45
C LEU A 77 3.30 1.67 -6.21
N ARG A 78 4.54 1.76 -5.70
CA ARG A 78 5.63 2.43 -6.42
C ARG A 78 5.87 1.77 -7.77
N PHE A 79 5.94 0.45 -7.83
CA PHE A 79 6.08 -0.28 -9.09
C PHE A 79 4.93 0.03 -10.04
N PHE A 80 3.68 -0.08 -9.56
CA PHE A 80 2.49 0.21 -10.34
C PHE A 80 2.51 1.63 -10.91
N THR A 81 2.87 2.62 -10.09
CA THR A 81 2.92 4.03 -10.51
C THR A 81 3.96 4.29 -11.59
N ILE A 82 5.15 3.67 -11.46
CA ILE A 82 6.25 3.88 -12.41
C ILE A 82 6.03 3.12 -13.72
N TYR A 83 5.57 1.87 -13.63
CA TYR A 83 5.55 0.95 -14.78
C TYR A 83 4.20 0.84 -15.46
N VAL A 84 3.09 1.09 -14.76
CA VAL A 84 1.74 1.02 -15.33
C VAL A 84 1.22 2.44 -15.60
N LEU A 85 1.39 3.36 -14.65
CA LEU A 85 0.93 4.74 -14.85
C LEU A 85 1.96 5.63 -15.55
N HIS A 86 3.20 5.16 -15.71
CA HIS A 86 4.31 5.92 -16.28
C HIS A 86 4.54 7.29 -15.59
N LYS A 87 4.27 7.37 -14.29
CA LYS A 87 4.45 8.59 -13.48
C LYS A 87 5.70 8.54 -12.61
N PRO A 88 6.40 9.68 -12.44
CA PRO A 88 7.55 9.73 -11.57
C PRO A 88 7.14 9.53 -10.10
N TRP A 89 7.86 8.65 -9.41
CA TRP A 89 7.71 8.47 -7.98
C TRP A 89 8.75 9.32 -7.24
N ASP A 90 8.31 10.43 -6.65
CA ASP A 90 9.21 11.30 -5.88
C ASP A 90 9.76 10.59 -4.61
N SER A 91 11.02 10.85 -4.29
CA SER A 91 11.68 10.27 -3.12
C SER A 91 11.11 10.77 -1.79
N SER A 92 10.67 12.02 -1.73
CA SER A 92 10.01 12.62 -0.56
C SER A 92 8.68 11.93 -0.24
N HIS A 93 7.94 11.56 -1.29
CA HIS A 93 6.74 10.76 -1.21
C HIS A 93 7.05 9.39 -0.57
N ARG A 94 8.08 8.68 -1.04
CA ARG A 94 8.49 7.39 -0.44
C ARG A 94 8.73 7.48 1.07
N ALA A 95 9.49 8.49 1.49
CA ALA A 95 9.83 8.69 2.91
C ALA A 95 8.57 8.98 3.76
N GLY A 96 7.60 9.73 3.21
CA GLY A 96 6.34 10.03 3.87
C GLY A 96 5.49 8.79 4.20
N LEU A 97 5.44 7.79 3.31
CA LEU A 97 4.67 6.56 3.56
C LEU A 97 5.34 5.62 4.54
N ILE A 98 6.67 5.47 4.47
CA ILE A 98 7.43 4.68 5.44
C ILE A 98 7.29 5.28 6.84
N ARG A 99 7.22 6.61 6.94
CA ARG A 99 6.98 7.27 8.23
C ARG A 99 5.60 6.93 8.81
N ILE A 100 4.57 6.73 7.97
CA ILE A 100 3.22 6.34 8.40
C ILE A 100 3.22 4.93 9.00
N SER A 101 3.90 3.97 8.38
CA SER A 101 4.05 2.63 8.98
C SER A 101 4.77 2.72 10.34
N HIS A 102 5.91 3.40 10.41
CA HIS A 102 6.69 3.51 11.65
C HIS A 102 5.98 4.30 12.79
N LEU A 103 5.17 5.31 12.46
CA LEU A 103 4.37 6.08 13.44
C LEU A 103 3.28 5.24 14.12
N SER A 104 2.75 4.24 13.41
CA SER A 104 1.73 3.33 13.93
C SER A 104 2.28 2.39 15.00
N LEU A 105 3.52 1.88 14.82
CA LEU A 105 4.22 1.06 15.82
C LEU A 105 4.43 1.81 17.15
N ARG A 106 4.77 3.11 17.10
CA ARG A 106 4.87 3.95 18.30
C ARG A 106 3.54 4.06 19.04
N ARG A 107 2.41 4.27 18.33
CA ARG A 107 1.08 4.31 18.98
C ARG A 107 0.67 2.97 19.59
N ARG A 108 1.01 1.85 18.96
CA ARG A 108 0.69 0.51 19.48
C ARG A 108 1.46 0.19 20.77
N MET A 109 2.71 0.64 20.88
CA MET A 109 3.51 0.50 22.11
C MET A 109 3.10 1.49 23.21
N SER A 110 2.51 2.64 22.87
CA SER A 110 1.98 3.60 23.86
C SER A 110 0.60 3.23 24.43
N GLY A 111 -0.05 2.20 23.90
CA GLY A 111 -1.37 1.74 24.35
C GLY A 111 -1.35 0.59 25.38
N ASN A 112 -0.17 0.22 25.91
CA ASN A 112 -0.05 -0.87 26.88
C ASN A 112 0.84 -0.48 28.06
N LEU A 113 0.56 0.67 28.67
CA LEU A 113 1.13 1.03 29.97
C LEU A 113 -0.01 1.08 31.00
N TYR A 114 0.11 0.20 31.99
CA TYR A 114 -0.66 0.08 33.24
C TYR A 114 -1.97 -0.75 33.20
N LEU A 115 -1.82 -2.07 33.35
CA LEU A 115 -2.68 -2.84 34.26
C LEU A 115 -1.88 -3.09 35.54
N PRO A 116 -2.27 -2.55 36.71
CA PRO A 116 -1.66 -2.95 37.97
C PRO A 116 -2.10 -4.37 38.31
N CYS A 117 -1.13 -5.23 38.64
CA CYS A 117 -1.41 -6.54 39.23
C CYS A 117 -2.22 -6.36 40.52
N PRO A 118 -3.36 -7.02 40.71
CA PRO A 118 -3.95 -7.17 42.04
C PRO A 118 -3.10 -8.16 42.84
N THR A 119 -2.86 -7.78 44.09
CA THR A 119 -2.14 -8.45 45.20
C THR A 119 -2.13 -9.96 45.20
#